data_AF-D4LCD6-F1
#
_entry.id   AF-D4LCD6-F1
#
_cell.length_a   1.000
_cell.length_b   1.000
_cell.length_c   1.000
_cell.angle_alpha   90.00
_cell.angle_beta   90.00
_cell.angle_gamma   90.00
#
_symmetry.space_group_name_H-M   'P 1'
#
loop_
_entity.id
_entity.type
_entity.pdbx_description
1 polymer ?
#
loop_
_entity_poly.entity_id
_entity_poly.type
_entity_poly.pdbx_seq_one_letter_code
_entity_poly.pdbx_strand_id
1 'polypeptide(L)'
;MEKVKKVLLVVFVMMFFIGIILVTDFGKMKKYQNNEVTDLANLGYRQMQTGDLVSGKVDYVLDTVAEEYETKFGIRTSDDSTKLYYIISLPNSYAVYETSNKEEYDTLDKICNETWDYLNSEDGSAPAPTSSLMIQGEVKKMDDKVAGYFKDWFKEQADFSDEDFEKNTEVYMISRTKFDGFQRSVYTGIGLAAVGAVGLIVLLVLKIKAKKQSSQEFY
;
A
#
# COMPACT_ATOMS: atom_id res chain seq x y z
N MET A 1 10.87 3.19 44.34
CA MET A 1 10.61 4.36 43.46
C MET A 1 11.52 4.44 42.24
N GLU A 2 12.82 4.19 42.34
CA GLU A 2 13.75 4.35 41.20
C GLU A 2 13.49 3.37 40.04
N LYS A 3 13.15 2.11 40.34
CA LYS A 3 12.73 1.12 39.33
C LYS A 3 11.53 1.60 38.51
N VAL A 4 10.52 2.19 39.16
CA VAL A 4 9.32 2.73 38.50
C VAL A 4 9.67 3.88 37.55
N LYS A 5 10.55 4.81 37.96
CA LYS A 5 11.00 5.90 37.09
C LYS A 5 11.78 5.40 35.87
N LYS A 6 12.58 4.32 36.02
CA LYS A 6 13.30 3.69 34.90
C LYS A 6 12.33 3.01 33.93
N VAL A 7 11.32 2.30 34.44
CA VAL A 7 10.28 1.69 33.60
C VAL A 7 9.50 2.76 32.84
N LEU A 8 9.04 3.83 33.51
CA LEU A 8 8.33 4.94 32.86
C LEU A 8 9.18 5.62 31.79
N LEU A 9 10.49 5.80 32.04
CA LEU A 9 11.41 6.34 31.03
C LEU A 9 11.42 5.47 29.77
N VAL A 10 11.58 4.15 29.92
CA VAL A 10 11.60 3.21 28.79
C VAL A 10 10.27 3.26 28.02
N VAL A 11 9.14 3.25 28.74
CA VAL A 11 7.80 3.33 28.12
C VAL A 11 7.65 4.61 27.30
N PHE A 12 7.98 5.78 27.85
CA PHE A 12 7.85 7.03 27.11
C PHE A 12 8.81 7.14 25.92
N VAL A 13 10.02 6.59 26.04
CA VAL A 13 10.96 6.49 24.90
C VAL A 13 10.35 5.60 23.81
N MET A 14 9.82 4.43 24.15
CA MET A 14 9.18 3.55 23.17
C MET A 14 7.97 4.20 22.50
N MET A 15 7.09 4.83 23.27
CA MET A 15 5.93 5.55 22.72
C MET A 15 6.35 6.65 21.74
N PHE A 16 7.41 7.38 22.07
CA PHE A 16 7.95 8.42 21.19
C PHE A 16 8.44 7.84 19.86
N PHE A 17 9.25 6.77 19.90
CA PHE A 17 9.79 6.15 18.69
C PHE A 17 8.73 5.44 17.86
N ILE A 18 7.81 4.70 18.48
CA ILE A 18 6.65 4.10 17.79
C ILE A 18 5.81 5.22 17.15
N GLY A 19 5.60 6.31 17.88
CA GLY A 19 4.91 7.49 17.37
C GLY A 19 5.55 8.04 16.09
N ILE A 20 6.87 8.21 16.08
CA ILE A 20 7.62 8.66 14.90
C ILE A 20 7.45 7.70 13.72
N ILE A 21 7.56 6.38 13.95
CA ILE A 21 7.42 5.38 12.89
C ILE A 21 6.03 5.46 12.24
N LEU A 22 4.97 5.64 13.02
CA LEU A 22 3.62 5.73 12.48
C LEU A 22 3.34 7.02 11.69
N VAL A 23 4.17 8.06 11.86
CA VAL A 23 4.04 9.35 11.16
C VAL A 23 4.74 9.33 9.79
N THR A 24 5.41 8.24 9.39
CA THR A 24 6.08 8.16 8.07
C THR A 24 5.12 8.36 6.89
N ASP A 25 3.84 8.00 7.05
CA ASP A 25 2.82 8.22 6.02
C ASP A 25 2.24 9.65 5.99
N PHE A 26 2.82 10.60 6.75
CA PHE A 26 2.35 11.99 6.78
C PHE A 26 2.29 12.64 5.40
N GLY A 27 3.24 12.30 4.51
CA GLY A 27 3.25 12.77 3.13
C GLY A 27 1.99 12.32 2.36
N LYS A 28 1.60 11.05 2.49
CA LYS A 28 0.39 10.48 1.87
C LYS A 28 -0.87 11.12 2.45
N MET A 29 -0.90 11.29 3.77
CA MET A 29 -2.00 12.00 4.43
C MET A 29 -2.19 13.41 3.88
N LYS A 30 -1.10 14.16 3.69
CA LYS A 30 -1.16 15.52 3.16
C LYS A 30 -1.68 15.53 1.72
N LYS A 31 -1.19 14.63 0.86
CA LYS A 31 -1.72 14.47 -0.51
C LYS A 31 -3.23 14.23 -0.50
N TYR A 32 -3.68 13.27 0.32
CA TYR A 32 -5.10 12.96 0.44
C TYR A 32 -5.94 14.15 0.95
N GLN A 33 -5.47 14.87 1.98
CA GLN A 33 -6.13 16.07 2.51
C GLN A 33 -6.20 17.22 1.50
N ASN A 34 -5.22 17.30 0.59
CA ASN A 34 -5.19 18.27 -0.50
C ASN A 34 -6.03 17.84 -1.72
N ASN A 35 -6.74 16.71 -1.65
CA ASN A 35 -7.44 16.09 -2.77
C ASN A 35 -6.52 15.73 -3.96
N GLU A 36 -5.25 15.44 -3.68
CA GLU A 36 -4.28 14.95 -4.68
C GLU A 36 -4.43 13.44 -4.88
N VAL A 37 -5.65 13.00 -5.20
CA VAL A 37 -5.98 11.61 -5.55
C VAL A 37 -6.37 11.57 -7.02
N THR A 38 -5.66 10.76 -7.80
CA THR A 38 -5.95 10.57 -9.22
C THR A 38 -7.03 9.51 -9.39
N ASP A 39 -8.05 9.82 -10.17
CA ASP A 39 -9.01 8.80 -10.59
C ASP A 39 -8.34 7.76 -11.49
N LEU A 40 -8.59 6.47 -11.27
CA LEU A 40 -8.09 5.40 -12.13
C LEU A 40 -8.48 5.63 -13.61
N ALA A 41 -9.67 6.19 -13.85
CA ALA A 41 -10.14 6.57 -15.19
C ALA A 41 -9.29 7.67 -15.83
N ASN A 42 -8.49 8.41 -15.08
CA ASN A 42 -7.57 9.44 -15.59
C ASN A 42 -6.10 8.98 -15.59
N LEU A 43 -5.79 7.87 -14.91
CA LEU A 43 -4.40 7.46 -14.68
C LEU A 43 -3.69 7.05 -15.97
N GLY A 44 -4.38 6.35 -16.88
CA GLY A 44 -3.80 5.91 -18.16
C GLY A 44 -3.52 7.03 -19.19
N TYR A 45 -3.93 8.28 -18.90
CA TYR A 45 -3.71 9.42 -19.81
C TYR A 45 -2.49 10.27 -19.43
N ARG A 46 -1.78 9.91 -18.38
CA ARG A 46 -0.61 10.63 -17.88
C ARG A 46 0.45 9.65 -17.44
N GLN A 47 1.69 10.13 -17.41
CA GLN A 47 2.79 9.36 -16.82
C GLN A 47 2.52 9.13 -15.32
N MET A 48 2.54 7.88 -14.87
CA MET A 48 2.42 7.57 -13.45
C MET A 48 3.70 7.92 -12.72
N GLN A 49 3.57 8.36 -11.47
CA GLN A 49 4.70 8.66 -10.61
C GLN A 49 4.60 7.89 -9.30
N THR A 50 5.73 7.39 -8.82
CA THR A 50 5.79 6.71 -7.52
C THR A 50 5.29 7.64 -6.41
N GLY A 51 4.40 7.11 -5.57
CA GLY A 51 3.76 7.84 -4.48
C GLY A 51 2.49 8.59 -4.88
N ASP A 52 2.03 8.49 -6.14
CA ASP A 52 0.71 8.98 -6.53
C ASP A 52 -0.38 8.17 -5.83
N LEU A 53 -1.35 8.87 -5.26
CA LEU A 53 -2.53 8.23 -4.68
C LEU A 53 -3.57 8.06 -5.78
N VAL A 54 -4.14 6.87 -5.88
CA VAL A 54 -5.10 6.50 -6.91
C VAL A 54 -6.34 5.88 -6.29
N SER A 55 -7.50 6.20 -6.86
CA SER A 55 -8.77 5.61 -6.47
C SER A 55 -9.65 5.49 -7.69
N GLY A 56 -10.44 4.43 -7.79
CA GLY A 56 -11.35 4.28 -8.91
C GLY A 56 -11.84 2.86 -9.08
N LYS A 57 -12.58 2.65 -10.15
CA LYS A 57 -13.25 1.39 -10.46
C LYS A 57 -12.38 0.56 -11.42
N VAL A 58 -12.07 -0.67 -11.03
CA VAL A 58 -11.49 -1.68 -11.91
C VAL A 58 -12.65 -2.42 -12.58
N ASP A 59 -12.74 -2.28 -13.90
CA ASP A 59 -13.78 -2.89 -14.73
C ASP A 59 -13.28 -4.06 -15.57
N TYR A 60 -11.97 -4.12 -15.82
CA TYR A 60 -11.36 -5.14 -16.65
C TYR A 60 -10.06 -5.63 -16.01
N VAL A 61 -9.91 -6.94 -15.96
CA VAL A 61 -8.73 -7.65 -15.47
C VAL A 61 -8.35 -8.65 -16.55
N LEU A 62 -7.07 -8.70 -16.93
CA LEU A 62 -6.59 -9.62 -17.96
C LEU A 62 -6.11 -10.93 -17.36
N ASP A 63 -5.34 -10.88 -16.28
CA ASP A 63 -4.83 -12.10 -15.65
C ASP A 63 -4.24 -11.81 -14.27
N THR A 64 -3.91 -12.87 -13.54
CA THR A 64 -2.99 -12.85 -12.40
C THR A 64 -1.57 -13.13 -12.89
N VAL A 65 -0.71 -12.12 -12.83
CA VAL A 65 0.66 -12.22 -13.37
C VAL A 65 1.68 -12.74 -12.37
N ALA A 66 1.38 -12.63 -11.07
CA ALA A 66 2.24 -13.14 -10.03
C ALA A 66 1.46 -13.45 -8.75
N GLU A 67 2.03 -14.33 -7.93
CA GLU A 67 1.57 -14.60 -6.58
C GLU A 67 2.76 -14.61 -5.60
N GLU A 68 2.53 -14.12 -4.38
CA GLU A 68 3.36 -14.45 -3.22
C GLU A 68 2.64 -15.49 -2.37
N TYR A 69 3.39 -16.41 -1.79
CA TYR A 69 2.88 -17.45 -0.88
C TYR A 69 3.94 -17.82 0.16
N GLU A 70 3.49 -18.43 1.26
CA GLU A 70 4.39 -18.87 2.32
C GLU A 70 5.23 -20.07 1.87
N THR A 71 6.53 -20.03 2.20
CA THR A 71 7.45 -21.14 1.95
C THR A 71 8.27 -21.49 3.20
N LYS A 72 8.60 -22.78 3.33
CA LYS A 72 9.54 -23.28 4.33
C LYS A 72 10.53 -24.21 3.65
N PHE A 73 11.82 -23.87 3.74
CA PHE A 73 12.90 -24.54 3.00
C PHE A 73 12.67 -24.56 1.48
N GLY A 74 12.06 -23.50 0.92
CA GLY A 74 11.77 -23.37 -0.51
C GLY A 74 10.54 -24.15 -0.98
N ILE A 75 9.84 -24.86 -0.08
CA ILE A 75 8.61 -25.59 -0.38
C ILE A 75 7.42 -24.74 0.07
N ARG A 76 6.42 -24.57 -0.82
CA ARG A 76 5.15 -23.92 -0.49
C ARG A 76 4.47 -24.63 0.68
N THR A 77 4.06 -23.88 1.70
CA THR A 77 3.48 -24.44 2.94
C THR A 77 1.98 -24.26 3.04
N SER A 78 1.36 -23.51 2.14
CA SER A 78 -0.07 -23.25 2.09
C SER A 78 -0.51 -23.12 0.64
N ASP A 79 -1.68 -23.65 0.30
CA ASP A 79 -2.29 -23.42 -1.01
C ASP A 79 -2.76 -21.96 -1.17
N ASP A 80 -2.97 -21.25 -0.06
CA ASP A 80 -3.34 -19.83 -0.08
C ASP A 80 -2.17 -18.92 -0.46
N SER A 81 -2.41 -18.04 -1.42
CA SER A 81 -1.50 -16.93 -1.74
C SER A 81 -1.62 -15.83 -0.68
N THR A 82 -0.48 -15.31 -0.22
CA THR A 82 -0.41 -14.17 0.70
C THR A 82 -0.71 -12.85 -0.01
N LYS A 83 -0.49 -12.80 -1.31
CA LYS A 83 -0.68 -11.62 -2.16
C LYS A 83 -0.79 -12.00 -3.62
N LEU A 84 -1.66 -11.33 -4.37
CA LEU A 84 -1.85 -11.51 -5.80
C LEU A 84 -1.62 -10.21 -6.56
N TYR A 85 -1.19 -10.37 -7.81
CA TYR A 85 -0.83 -9.29 -8.73
C TYR A 85 -1.64 -9.43 -10.00
N TYR A 86 -2.62 -8.54 -10.17
CA TYR A 86 -3.57 -8.59 -11.28
C TYR A 86 -3.24 -7.57 -12.36
N ILE A 87 -3.25 -7.98 -13.62
CA ILE A 87 -3.16 -7.05 -14.74
C ILE A 87 -4.52 -6.37 -14.90
N ILE A 88 -4.58 -5.07 -14.65
CA ILE A 88 -5.79 -4.27 -14.82
C ILE A 88 -5.69 -3.42 -16.09
N SER A 89 -6.82 -3.25 -16.77
CA SER A 89 -6.91 -2.29 -17.88
C SER A 89 -7.13 -0.88 -17.35
N LEU A 90 -6.38 0.06 -17.90
CA LEU A 90 -6.63 1.49 -17.83
C LEU A 90 -7.06 1.99 -19.22
N PRO A 91 -7.58 3.22 -19.38
CA PRO A 91 -8.13 3.65 -20.66
C PRO A 91 -7.16 3.65 -21.85
N ASN A 92 -5.85 3.85 -21.61
CA ASN A 92 -4.81 3.85 -22.64
C ASN A 92 -3.53 3.11 -22.21
N SER A 93 -3.61 2.31 -21.15
CA SER A 93 -2.47 1.53 -20.69
C SER A 93 -2.90 0.34 -19.83
N TYR A 94 -1.93 -0.47 -19.44
CA TYR A 94 -2.12 -1.53 -18.45
C TYR A 94 -1.20 -1.30 -17.26
N ALA A 95 -1.66 -1.73 -16.10
CA ALA A 95 -0.89 -1.70 -14.86
C ALA A 95 -1.14 -2.96 -14.03
N VAL A 96 -0.30 -3.21 -13.05
CA VAL A 96 -0.51 -4.29 -12.08
C VAL A 96 -1.18 -3.73 -10.82
N TYR A 97 -2.30 -4.30 -10.40
CA TYR A 97 -2.88 -4.07 -9.08
C TYR A 97 -2.42 -5.16 -8.10
N GLU A 98 -1.77 -4.74 -7.02
CA GLU A 98 -1.27 -5.61 -5.96
C GLU A 98 -2.24 -5.58 -4.77
N THR A 99 -2.75 -6.74 -4.35
CA THR A 99 -3.59 -6.85 -3.16
C THR A 99 -3.27 -8.10 -2.35
N SER A 100 -3.31 -7.95 -1.02
CA SER A 100 -3.28 -9.05 -0.04
C SER A 100 -4.67 -9.30 0.57
N ASN A 101 -5.71 -8.64 0.05
CA ASN A 101 -7.07 -8.76 0.57
C ASN A 101 -7.79 -9.92 -0.13
N LYS A 102 -7.94 -11.04 0.56
CA LYS A 102 -8.60 -12.24 0.03
C LYS A 102 -10.03 -12.00 -0.44
N GLU A 103 -10.77 -11.07 0.16
CA GLU A 103 -12.13 -10.70 -0.29
C GLU A 103 -12.14 -10.06 -1.69
N GLU A 104 -11.03 -9.44 -2.10
CA GLU A 104 -10.89 -8.84 -3.43
C GLU A 104 -10.52 -9.88 -4.50
N TYR A 105 -9.91 -11.01 -4.12
CA TYR A 105 -9.44 -12.03 -5.06
C TYR A 105 -10.62 -12.59 -5.86
N ASP A 106 -11.65 -13.09 -5.18
CA ASP A 106 -12.85 -13.64 -5.83
C ASP A 106 -13.51 -12.63 -6.78
N THR A 107 -13.49 -11.34 -6.42
CA THR A 107 -14.07 -10.28 -7.26
C THR A 107 -13.20 -10.02 -8.50
N LEU A 108 -11.87 -9.97 -8.34
CA LEU A 108 -10.94 -9.74 -9.44
C LEU A 108 -10.88 -10.93 -10.40
N ASP A 109 -10.88 -12.16 -9.88
CA ASP A 109 -10.95 -13.39 -10.67
C ASP A 109 -12.27 -13.45 -11.46
N LYS A 110 -13.37 -13.03 -10.85
CA LYS A 110 -14.66 -12.92 -11.53
C LYS A 110 -14.63 -11.87 -12.66
N ILE A 111 -14.05 -10.69 -12.41
CA ILE A 111 -13.87 -9.66 -13.44
C ILE A 111 -12.99 -10.19 -14.58
N CYS A 112 -11.94 -10.96 -14.26
CA CYS A 112 -11.07 -11.59 -15.25
C CYS A 112 -11.84 -12.54 -16.16
N ASN A 113 -12.62 -13.45 -15.58
CA ASN A 113 -13.46 -14.38 -16.34
C ASN A 113 -14.46 -13.63 -17.23
N GLU A 114 -15.17 -12.63 -16.69
CA GLU A 114 -16.11 -11.81 -17.46
C GLU A 114 -15.40 -11.01 -18.58
N THR A 115 -14.15 -10.57 -18.35
CA THR A 115 -13.33 -9.87 -19.35
C THR A 115 -13.02 -10.79 -20.52
N TRP A 116 -12.62 -12.03 -20.26
CA TRP A 116 -12.33 -13.00 -21.32
C TRP A 116 -13.58 -13.51 -22.03
N ASP A 117 -14.69 -13.69 -21.32
CA ASP A 117 -15.98 -14.00 -21.95
C ASP A 117 -16.37 -12.90 -22.95
N TYR A 118 -16.15 -11.63 -22.57
CA TYR A 118 -16.38 -10.48 -23.45
C TYR A 118 -15.43 -10.45 -24.66
N LEU A 119 -14.12 -10.59 -24.44
CA LEU A 119 -13.10 -10.48 -25.49
C LEU A 119 -13.14 -11.65 -26.49
N ASN A 120 -13.51 -12.85 -26.04
CA ASN A 120 -13.56 -14.05 -26.89
C ASN A 120 -14.91 -14.26 -27.57
N SER A 121 -15.88 -13.36 -27.37
CA SER A 121 -17.18 -13.44 -28.03
C SER A 121 -17.07 -13.07 -29.51
N GLU A 122 -17.07 -14.09 -30.38
CA GLU A 122 -16.92 -13.93 -31.84
C GLU A 122 -18.00 -13.05 -32.48
N ASP A 123 -19.20 -13.00 -31.89
CA ASP A 123 -20.35 -12.23 -32.37
C ASP A 123 -20.64 -10.98 -31.51
N GLY A 124 -19.82 -10.72 -30.48
CA GLY A 124 -20.02 -9.64 -29.52
C GLY A 124 -21.29 -9.77 -28.67
N SER A 125 -21.85 -10.99 -28.56
CA SER A 125 -23.04 -11.28 -27.76
C SER A 125 -22.79 -11.27 -26.26
N ALA A 126 -21.55 -11.52 -25.83
CA ALA A 126 -21.19 -11.43 -24.42
C ALA A 126 -21.25 -9.95 -23.98
N PRO A 127 -21.92 -9.64 -22.86
CA PRO A 127 -21.93 -8.29 -22.33
C PRO A 127 -20.53 -7.91 -21.81
N ALA A 128 -20.24 -6.61 -21.77
CA ALA A 128 -19.09 -6.12 -21.02
C ALA A 128 -19.18 -6.58 -19.54
N PRO A 129 -18.04 -6.71 -18.83
CA PRO A 129 -18.02 -7.08 -17.42
C PRO A 129 -19.01 -6.25 -16.60
N THR A 130 -19.78 -6.96 -15.77
CA THR A 130 -20.79 -6.35 -14.89
C THR A 130 -20.29 -6.26 -13.45
N SER A 131 -19.33 -7.13 -13.11
CA SER A 131 -18.58 -7.06 -11.87
C SER A 131 -17.56 -5.92 -11.94
N SER A 132 -17.32 -5.29 -10.80
CA SER A 132 -16.30 -4.24 -10.69
C SER A 132 -15.80 -4.14 -9.26
N LEU A 133 -14.59 -3.62 -9.09
CA LEU A 133 -13.99 -3.39 -7.78
C LEU A 133 -13.56 -1.94 -7.62
N MET A 134 -14.04 -1.28 -6.57
CA MET A 134 -13.52 0.03 -6.17
C MET A 134 -12.22 -0.16 -5.40
N ILE A 135 -11.12 0.37 -5.92
CA ILE A 135 -9.80 0.28 -5.31
C ILE A 135 -9.33 1.63 -4.78
N GLN A 136 -8.48 1.56 -3.76
CA GLN A 136 -7.64 2.65 -3.30
C GLN A 136 -6.20 2.15 -3.24
N GLY A 137 -5.26 2.95 -3.74
CA GLY A 137 -3.89 2.51 -3.86
C GLY A 137 -2.88 3.64 -3.93
N GLU A 138 -1.63 3.23 -3.86
CA GLU A 138 -0.46 4.08 -4.10
C GLU A 138 0.31 3.48 -5.28
N VAL A 139 0.65 4.31 -6.25
CA VAL A 139 1.53 3.92 -7.36
C VAL A 139 2.93 3.67 -6.80
N LYS A 140 3.48 2.50 -7.09
CA LYS A 140 4.86 2.11 -6.77
C LYS A 140 5.55 1.59 -8.00
N LYS A 141 6.87 1.73 -8.04
CA LYS A 141 7.68 1.00 -9.03
C LYS A 141 7.44 -0.50 -8.82
N MET A 142 7.19 -1.22 -9.90
CA MET A 142 7.04 -2.67 -9.86
C MET A 142 8.38 -3.32 -9.48
N ASP A 143 8.33 -4.40 -8.70
CA ASP A 143 9.52 -5.22 -8.43
C ASP A 143 10.04 -5.85 -9.74
N ASP A 144 11.36 -5.99 -9.88
CA ASP A 144 11.99 -6.44 -11.13
C ASP A 144 11.49 -7.83 -11.57
N LYS A 145 11.14 -8.73 -10.63
CA LYS A 145 10.57 -10.04 -10.98
C LYS A 145 9.15 -9.93 -11.51
N VAL A 146 8.31 -9.16 -10.81
CA VAL A 146 6.92 -8.93 -11.22
C VAL A 146 6.88 -8.20 -12.56
N ALA A 147 7.79 -7.25 -12.79
CA ALA A 147 7.97 -6.57 -14.07
C ALA A 147 8.37 -7.54 -15.19
N GLY A 148 9.25 -8.50 -14.90
CA GLY A 148 9.58 -9.59 -15.82
C GLY A 148 8.35 -10.39 -16.20
N TYR A 149 7.59 -10.90 -15.23
CA TYR A 149 6.37 -11.66 -15.48
C TYR A 149 5.32 -10.85 -16.26
N PHE A 150 5.17 -9.55 -15.93
CA PHE A 150 4.28 -8.64 -16.62
C PHE A 150 4.64 -8.47 -18.09
N LYS A 151 5.93 -8.31 -18.39
CA LYS A 151 6.42 -8.22 -19.77
C LYS A 151 6.25 -9.54 -20.52
N ASP A 152 6.62 -10.65 -19.89
CA ASP A 152 6.52 -11.99 -20.50
C ASP A 152 5.07 -12.33 -20.82
N TRP A 153 4.11 -11.98 -19.95
CA TRP A 153 2.69 -12.18 -20.20
C TRP A 153 2.21 -11.47 -21.47
N PHE A 154 2.53 -10.19 -21.64
CA PHE A 154 2.13 -9.43 -22.85
C PHE A 154 2.78 -9.98 -24.12
N LYS A 155 4.03 -10.42 -24.01
CA LYS A 155 4.75 -11.02 -25.14
C LYS A 155 4.14 -12.36 -25.54
N GLU A 156 3.80 -13.22 -24.58
CA GLU A 156 3.37 -14.59 -24.85
C GLU A 156 1.86 -14.69 -25.13
N GLN A 157 1.04 -13.91 -24.43
CA GLN A 157 -0.43 -14.00 -24.50
C GLN A 157 -1.04 -12.96 -25.44
N ALA A 158 -0.44 -11.77 -25.53
CA ALA A 158 -0.96 -10.68 -26.36
C ALA A 158 -0.12 -10.42 -27.63
N ASP A 159 0.97 -11.18 -27.84
CA ASP A 159 1.92 -11.04 -28.96
C ASP A 159 2.48 -9.61 -29.11
N PHE A 160 2.68 -8.92 -27.99
CA PHE A 160 3.27 -7.57 -27.99
C PHE A 160 4.75 -7.64 -28.35
N SER A 161 5.16 -6.75 -29.26
CA SER A 161 6.59 -6.44 -29.43
C SER A 161 7.12 -5.65 -28.21
N ASP A 162 8.44 -5.57 -28.06
CA ASP A 162 9.05 -4.73 -27.03
C ASP A 162 8.60 -3.26 -27.16
N GLU A 163 8.44 -2.76 -28.39
CA GLU A 163 7.97 -1.40 -28.67
C GLU A 163 6.49 -1.22 -28.27
N ASP A 164 5.63 -2.19 -28.58
CA ASP A 164 4.22 -2.15 -28.18
C ASP A 164 4.07 -2.19 -26.66
N PHE A 165 4.89 -3.00 -25.99
CA PHE A 165 4.93 -3.03 -24.53
C PHE A 165 5.32 -1.67 -23.94
N GLU A 166 6.42 -1.08 -24.41
CA GLU A 166 6.88 0.22 -23.90
C GLU A 166 5.90 1.37 -24.19
N LYS A 167 5.18 1.29 -25.30
CA LYS A 167 4.20 2.31 -25.69
C LYS A 167 2.88 2.20 -24.93
N ASN A 168 2.43 0.98 -24.62
CA ASN A 168 1.09 0.72 -24.10
C ASN A 168 1.07 0.29 -22.62
N THR A 169 2.23 0.18 -21.97
CA THR A 169 2.31 -0.21 -20.56
C THR A 169 3.24 0.71 -19.78
N GLU A 170 3.02 0.82 -18.49
CA GLU A 170 4.00 1.40 -17.59
C GLU A 170 4.40 0.36 -16.54
N VAL A 171 5.70 0.26 -16.24
CA VAL A 171 6.25 -0.70 -15.25
C VAL A 171 6.05 -0.18 -13.81
N TYR A 172 4.83 0.24 -13.53
CA TYR A 172 4.34 0.63 -12.22
C TYR A 172 3.23 -0.33 -11.78
N MET A 173 3.09 -0.44 -10.48
CA MET A 173 1.99 -1.17 -9.85
C MET A 173 1.20 -0.25 -8.94
N ILE A 174 -0.09 -0.52 -8.80
CA ILE A 174 -0.97 0.09 -7.82
C ILE A 174 -0.97 -0.84 -6.60
N SER A 175 -0.27 -0.42 -5.56
CA SER A 175 -0.20 -1.15 -4.30
C SER A 175 -1.38 -0.76 -3.42
N ARG A 176 -2.25 -1.72 -3.12
CA ARG A 176 -3.45 -1.48 -2.32
C ARG A 176 -3.15 -0.74 -1.03
N THR A 177 -3.81 0.40 -0.85
CA THR A 177 -3.63 1.28 0.31
C THR A 177 -4.99 1.86 0.69
N LYS A 178 -5.48 1.52 1.90
CA LYS A 178 -6.69 2.15 2.42
C LYS A 178 -6.38 3.54 2.95
N PHE A 179 -7.07 4.55 2.45
CA PHE A 179 -6.76 5.93 2.78
C PHE A 179 -7.07 6.28 4.24
N ASP A 180 -8.11 5.70 4.81
CA ASP A 180 -8.43 5.82 6.24
C ASP A 180 -7.35 5.20 7.14
N GLY A 181 -6.67 4.16 6.65
CA GLY A 181 -5.62 3.44 7.34
C GLY A 181 -4.39 4.31 7.61
N PHE A 182 -3.84 4.97 6.60
CA PHE A 182 -2.67 5.84 6.81
C PHE A 182 -3.03 7.09 7.63
N GLN A 183 -4.24 7.64 7.48
CA GLN A 183 -4.67 8.79 8.29
C GLN A 183 -4.70 8.42 9.77
N ARG A 184 -5.30 7.27 10.08
CA ARG A 184 -5.36 6.74 11.45
C ARG A 184 -3.96 6.47 12.00
N SER A 185 -3.07 5.89 11.19
CA SER A 185 -1.67 5.68 11.56
C SER A 185 -1.00 6.99 11.95
N VAL A 186 -1.08 8.01 11.09
CA VAL A 186 -0.44 9.32 11.32
C VAL A 186 -1.01 10.00 12.57
N TYR A 187 -2.33 10.06 12.75
CA TYR A 187 -2.93 10.67 13.95
C TYR A 187 -2.55 9.93 15.23
N THR A 188 -2.55 8.59 15.20
CA THR A 188 -2.11 7.75 16.33
C THR A 188 -0.63 8.00 16.62
N GLY A 189 0.19 8.11 15.59
CA GLY A 189 1.61 8.40 15.69
C GLY A 189 1.89 9.75 16.33
N ILE A 190 1.20 10.81 15.89
CA ILE A 190 1.27 12.15 16.50
C ILE A 190 0.88 12.09 17.98
N GLY A 191 -0.22 11.40 18.32
CA GLY A 191 -0.67 11.25 19.70
C GLY A 191 0.36 10.55 20.59
N LEU A 192 0.89 9.41 20.13
CA LEU A 192 1.91 8.64 20.85
C LEU A 192 3.22 9.42 21.03
N ALA A 193 3.67 10.11 19.97
CA ALA A 193 4.87 10.94 20.01
C ALA A 193 4.70 12.09 21.01
N ALA A 194 3.54 12.76 21.01
CA ALA A 194 3.25 13.86 21.93
C ALA A 194 3.23 13.37 23.40
N VAL A 195 2.54 12.25 23.69
CA VAL A 195 2.49 11.68 25.04
C VAL A 195 3.88 11.23 25.51
N GLY A 196 4.65 10.57 24.64
CA GLY A 196 6.03 10.18 24.93
C GLY A 196 6.90 11.39 25.24
N ALA A 197 6.87 12.43 24.41
CA ALA A 197 7.65 13.64 24.61
C ALA A 197 7.29 14.37 25.92
N VAL A 198 5.99 14.56 26.19
CA VAL A 198 5.52 15.18 27.44
C VAL A 198 5.93 14.36 28.66
N GLY A 199 5.81 13.03 28.60
CA GLY A 199 6.25 12.14 29.68
C GLY A 199 7.75 12.25 29.97
N LEU A 200 8.59 12.35 28.92
CA LEU A 200 10.03 12.57 29.05
C LEU A 200 10.34 13.93 29.69
N ILE A 201 9.66 14.99 29.27
CA ILE A 201 9.82 16.34 29.86
C ILE A 201 9.45 16.32 31.34
N VAL A 202 8.32 15.70 31.72
CA VAL A 202 7.90 15.60 33.13
C VAL A 202 8.95 14.84 33.96
N LEU A 203 9.48 13.72 33.45
CA LEU A 203 10.54 12.97 34.16
C LEU A 203 11.83 13.80 34.32
N LEU A 204 12.21 14.59 33.32
CA LEU A 204 13.36 15.50 33.40
C LEU A 204 13.14 16.58 34.46
N VAL A 205 11.98 17.23 34.46
CA VAL A 205 11.63 18.26 35.46
C VAL A 205 11.64 17.67 36.86
N LEU A 206 11.09 16.47 37.07
CA LEU A 206 11.11 15.78 38.36
C LEU A 206 12.52 15.41 38.81
N LYS A 207 13.41 14.99 37.90
CA LYS A 207 14.83 14.74 38.21
C LYS A 207 15.55 16.03 38.63
N ILE A 208 15.33 17.14 37.92
CA ILE A 208 15.94 18.44 38.23
C ILE A 208 15.48 18.95 39.60
N LYS A 209 14.16 18.86 39.90
CA LYS A 209 13.61 19.25 41.21
C LYS A 209 14.19 18.41 42.35
N ALA A 210 14.27 17.08 42.18
CA ALA A 210 14.85 16.20 43.19
C ALA A 210 16.33 16.52 43.46
N LYS A 211 17.11 16.85 42.41
CA LYS A 211 18.51 17.25 42.57
C LYS A 211 18.63 18.55 43.37
N LYS A 212 17.81 19.57 43.05
CA LYS A 212 17.81 20.86 43.77
C LYS A 212 17.46 20.72 45.25
N GLN A 213 16.46 19.92 45.61
CA GLN A 213 16.11 19.67 47.02
C GLN A 213 17.25 18.99 47.78
N SER A 214 17.89 17.96 47.19
CA SER A 214 19.03 17.30 47.84
C SER A 214 20.22 18.24 48.07
N SER A 215 20.40 19.27 47.22
CA SER A 215 21.47 20.25 47.39
C SER A 215 21.17 21.33 48.43
N GLN A 216 19.89 21.55 48.78
CA GLN A 216 19.49 22.52 49.81
C GLN A 216 19.49 21.94 51.22
N GLU A 217 19.30 20.63 51.38
CA GLU A 217 19.38 19.95 52.69
C GLU A 217 20.83 19.76 53.20
N PHE A 218 21.84 20.02 52.37
CA PHE A 218 23.26 19.96 52.72
C PHE A 218 23.87 21.32 53.13
N TYR A 219 23.08 22.39 53.16
CA TYR A 219 23.43 23.72 53.67
C TYR A 219 22.61 24.02 54.92
#